data_AF-A0A966AZD2-F1
#
_entry.id   AF-A0A966AZD2-F1
#
_cell.length_a   1.000
_cell.length_b   1.000
_cell.length_c   1.000
_cell.angle_alpha   90.00
_cell.angle_beta   90.00
_cell.angle_gamma   90.00
#
_symmetry.space_group_name_H-M   'P 1'
#
loop_
_entity.id
_entity.type
_entity.pdbx_description
1 polymer ?
#
loop_
_entity_poly.entity_id
_entity_poly.type
_entity_poly.pdbx_seq_one_letter_code
_entity_poly.pdbx_strand_id
1 'polypeptide(L)'
;MEAGACDVLAKPDGMSSIGALAGKLAFHIKAAAKAKRNLKPITHQKPILHSYQSIHSAKIEHRLIVIGASTGGVEALRYILPSLPANLPPIAVVQHIPQYFSKAVASRINDVSEINVREAKDNEVLSSGKCLIAPGDSHMMLIRKGDSYQVRLLKTPPVHHCRPAVDILFRSASTAAGAHTLGVLLTGMGSDGARGLQAIKQAGGYSLAQNEASCVVYGMPRVATELGVVDQSIDLQAIPRAIINTLQKIPS
;
A
#
# COMPACT_ATOMS: atom_id res chain seq x y z
N MET A 1 -11.04 4.75 -15.86
CA MET A 1 -10.56 3.38 -15.53
C MET A 1 -11.65 2.53 -14.88
N GLU A 2 -12.92 2.93 -14.96
CA GLU A 2 -14.01 2.18 -14.30
C GLU A 2 -14.65 1.10 -15.19
N ALA A 3 -14.18 0.95 -16.43
CA ALA A 3 -14.71 0.00 -17.42
C ALA A 3 -13.88 -1.30 -17.56
N GLY A 4 -13.18 -1.74 -16.50
CA GLY A 4 -12.45 -3.02 -16.51
C GLY A 4 -10.96 -2.98 -16.92
N ALA A 5 -10.30 -1.83 -16.76
CA ALA A 5 -8.84 -1.73 -16.96
C ALA A 5 -8.09 -2.35 -15.76
N CYS A 6 -7.17 -3.29 -16.03
CA CYS A 6 -6.36 -3.93 -14.99
C CYS A 6 -5.07 -3.15 -14.65
N ASP A 7 -4.60 -2.29 -15.55
CA ASP A 7 -3.33 -1.57 -15.42
C ASP A 7 -3.33 -0.25 -16.23
N VAL A 8 -2.34 0.60 -15.99
CA VAL A 8 -2.19 1.93 -16.59
C VAL A 8 -0.74 2.21 -16.94
N LEU A 9 -0.51 2.64 -18.19
CA LEU A 9 0.77 3.15 -18.64
C LEU A 9 0.59 4.57 -19.21
N ALA A 10 1.44 5.51 -18.78
CA ALA A 10 1.48 6.86 -19.35
C ALA A 10 2.20 6.85 -20.72
N LYS A 11 1.86 7.80 -21.60
CA LYS A 11 2.61 7.99 -22.85
C LYS A 11 4.08 8.32 -22.53
N PRO A 12 5.04 7.83 -23.34
CA PRO A 12 6.43 8.22 -23.20
C PRO A 12 6.57 9.73 -23.43
N ASP A 13 7.36 10.39 -22.61
CA ASP A 13 7.67 11.83 -22.65
C ASP A 13 8.90 12.16 -23.52
N GLY A 14 9.45 11.16 -24.22
CA GLY A 14 10.63 11.28 -25.06
C GLY A 14 11.96 11.31 -24.30
N MET A 15 11.95 11.34 -22.97
CA MET A 15 13.17 11.39 -22.14
C MET A 15 13.68 10.00 -21.72
N SER A 16 12.88 8.96 -21.94
CA SER A 16 13.21 7.58 -21.60
C SER A 16 13.97 6.88 -22.73
N SER A 17 15.01 6.09 -22.41
CA SER A 17 15.67 5.24 -23.41
C SER A 17 14.70 4.17 -23.95
N ILE A 18 14.90 3.76 -25.20
CA ILE A 18 14.07 2.73 -25.87
C ILE A 18 14.03 1.44 -25.03
N GLY A 19 15.16 1.04 -24.44
CA GLY A 19 15.24 -0.14 -23.58
C GLY A 19 14.40 -0.01 -22.30
N ALA A 20 14.44 1.15 -21.63
CA ALA A 20 13.64 1.39 -20.43
C ALA A 20 12.13 1.40 -20.75
N LEU A 21 11.76 1.95 -21.92
CA LEU A 21 10.39 1.93 -22.39
C LEU A 21 9.90 0.52 -22.73
N ALA A 22 10.72 -0.26 -23.44
CA ALA A 22 10.41 -1.66 -23.77
C ALA A 22 10.23 -2.52 -22.51
N GLY A 23 11.08 -2.32 -21.49
CA GLY A 23 10.95 -3.00 -20.20
C GLY A 23 9.64 -2.69 -19.48
N LYS A 24 9.27 -1.40 -19.40
CA LYS A 24 7.99 -0.96 -18.82
C LYS A 24 6.80 -1.53 -19.58
N LEU A 25 6.82 -1.45 -20.91
CA LEU A 25 5.74 -1.99 -21.74
C LEU A 25 5.59 -3.51 -21.56
N ALA A 26 6.70 -4.25 -21.60
CA ALA A 26 6.71 -5.69 -21.39
C ALA A 26 6.17 -6.07 -19.99
N PHE A 27 6.47 -5.28 -18.97
CA PHE A 27 5.93 -5.48 -17.62
C PHE A 27 4.40 -5.36 -17.62
N HIS A 28 3.84 -4.26 -18.14
CA HIS A 28 2.40 -4.06 -18.15
C HIS A 28 1.65 -5.07 -19.04
N ILE A 29 2.24 -5.48 -20.18
CA ILE A 29 1.67 -6.54 -21.03
C ILE A 29 1.61 -7.87 -20.27
N LYS A 30 2.70 -8.25 -19.59
CA LYS A 30 2.75 -9.48 -18.78
C LYS A 30 1.78 -9.42 -17.60
N ALA A 31 1.63 -8.27 -16.96
CA ALA A 31 0.67 -8.06 -15.88
C ALA A 31 -0.76 -8.23 -16.38
N ALA A 32 -1.11 -7.61 -17.51
CA ALA A 32 -2.42 -7.74 -18.14
C ALA A 32 -2.73 -9.19 -18.58
N ALA A 33 -1.73 -9.90 -19.13
CA ALA A 33 -1.89 -11.31 -19.54
C ALA A 33 -2.13 -12.25 -18.35
N LYS A 34 -1.59 -11.92 -17.17
CA LYS A 34 -1.76 -12.70 -15.92
C LYS A 34 -2.97 -12.25 -15.08
N ALA A 35 -3.63 -11.16 -15.46
CA ALA A 35 -4.72 -10.60 -14.68
C ALA A 35 -5.96 -11.50 -14.71
N LYS A 36 -6.49 -11.82 -13.52
CA LYS A 36 -7.77 -12.51 -13.39
C LYS A 36 -8.91 -11.58 -13.83
N ARG A 37 -9.70 -12.03 -14.82
CA ARG A 37 -10.79 -11.22 -15.44
C ARG A 37 -12.16 -11.45 -14.79
N ASN A 38 -12.37 -12.61 -14.17
CA ASN A 38 -13.65 -13.01 -13.57
C ASN A 38 -13.57 -13.02 -12.04
N LEU A 39 -13.03 -11.95 -11.45
CA LEU A 39 -13.12 -11.78 -10.00
C LEU A 39 -14.56 -11.45 -9.63
N LYS A 40 -15.01 -11.94 -8.46
CA LYS A 40 -16.31 -11.54 -7.92
C LYS A 40 -16.34 -10.01 -7.82
N PRO A 41 -17.42 -9.34 -8.26
CA PRO A 41 -17.55 -7.89 -8.11
C PRO A 41 -17.31 -7.52 -6.65
N ILE A 42 -16.48 -6.50 -6.43
CA ILE A 42 -16.27 -5.96 -5.09
C ILE A 42 -17.56 -5.23 -4.71
N THR A 43 -18.36 -5.82 -3.83
CA THR A 43 -19.54 -5.15 -3.31
C THR A 43 -19.07 -4.05 -2.35
N HIS A 44 -19.26 -2.79 -2.73
CA HIS A 44 -18.99 -1.62 -1.88
C HIS A 44 -20.04 -1.45 -0.77
N GLN A 45 -20.38 -2.52 -0.07
CA GLN A 45 -21.08 -2.39 1.19
C GLN A 45 -20.02 -2.00 2.23
N LYS A 46 -20.16 -0.80 2.82
CA LYS A 46 -19.37 -0.43 4.00
C LYS A 46 -19.52 -1.59 4.99
N PRO A 47 -18.45 -2.31 5.35
CA PRO A 47 -18.56 -3.25 6.44
C PRO A 47 -19.08 -2.46 7.64
N ILE A 48 -20.18 -2.93 8.22
CA ILE A 48 -20.76 -2.40 9.45
C ILE A 48 -19.72 -2.64 10.56
N LEU A 49 -18.75 -1.75 10.68
CA LEU A 49 -17.75 -1.71 11.76
C LEU A 49 -18.35 -0.94 12.95
N HIS A 50 -19.58 -1.28 13.36
CA HIS A 50 -20.35 -0.54 14.36
C HIS A 50 -19.80 -0.64 15.80
N SER A 51 -18.71 -1.37 16.04
CA SER A 51 -18.27 -1.70 17.41
C SER A 51 -16.85 -1.27 17.78
N TYR A 52 -16.13 -0.48 16.97
CA TYR A 52 -14.74 -0.09 17.28
C TYR A 52 -14.62 1.21 18.10
N GLN A 53 -15.54 1.40 19.04
CA GLN A 53 -15.59 2.57 19.95
C GLN A 53 -14.41 2.69 20.94
N SER A 54 -13.37 1.85 20.90
CA SER A 54 -12.32 1.91 21.93
C SER A 54 -10.88 1.60 21.49
N ILE A 55 -10.46 1.98 20.26
CA ILE A 55 -9.02 2.21 20.08
C ILE A 55 -8.68 3.49 20.89
N HIS A 56 -8.37 3.31 22.17
CA HIS A 56 -8.06 4.39 23.11
C HIS A 56 -6.95 5.29 22.52
N SER A 57 -7.24 6.58 22.36
CA SER A 57 -6.37 7.57 21.70
C SER A 57 -4.96 7.66 22.27
N ALA A 58 -4.74 7.36 23.56
CA ALA A 58 -3.42 7.43 24.19
C ALA A 58 -2.46 6.28 23.81
N LYS A 59 -2.93 5.24 23.11
CA LYS A 59 -2.15 4.01 22.80
C LYS A 59 -1.80 3.84 21.32
N ILE A 60 -2.04 4.87 20.51
CA ILE A 60 -1.85 4.84 19.04
C ILE A 60 -0.49 5.44 18.62
N GLU A 61 0.20 6.16 19.51
CA GLU A 61 1.28 7.10 19.17
C GLU A 61 2.52 6.47 18.51
N HIS A 62 2.67 5.14 18.55
CA HIS A 62 3.80 4.45 17.93
C HIS A 62 3.40 3.50 16.80
N ARG A 63 2.10 3.29 16.58
CA ARG A 63 1.64 2.34 15.57
C ARG A 63 1.67 2.98 14.18
N LEU A 64 2.09 2.20 13.20
CA LEU A 64 2.21 2.65 11.81
C LEU A 64 1.70 1.57 10.86
N ILE A 65 0.86 1.97 9.91
CA ILE A 65 0.36 1.07 8.87
C ILE A 65 1.02 1.45 7.55
N VAL A 66 1.63 0.48 6.88
CA VAL A 66 2.19 0.66 5.53
C VAL A 66 1.56 -0.30 4.54
N ILE A 67 1.11 0.20 3.40
CA ILE A 67 0.41 -0.57 2.38
C ILE A 67 1.17 -0.49 1.05
N GLY A 68 1.37 -1.63 0.40
CA GLY A 68 2.04 -1.76 -0.89
C GLY A 68 1.13 -2.43 -1.92
N ALA A 69 1.02 -1.86 -3.12
CA ALA A 69 0.16 -2.39 -4.18
C ALA A 69 0.66 -2.04 -5.60
N SER A 70 0.23 -2.80 -6.61
CA SER A 70 0.58 -2.58 -8.02
C SER A 70 -0.63 -2.85 -8.93
N THR A 71 -0.53 -3.70 -9.95
CA THR A 71 -1.65 -4.08 -10.84
C THR A 71 -2.88 -4.56 -10.05
N GLY A 72 -4.03 -3.91 -10.27
CA GLY A 72 -5.27 -4.12 -9.50
C GLY A 72 -5.34 -3.39 -8.14
N GLY A 73 -4.25 -2.74 -7.74
CA GLY A 73 -4.10 -2.12 -6.42
C GLY A 73 -4.96 -0.88 -6.20
N VAL A 74 -5.23 -0.09 -7.25
CA VAL A 74 -6.12 1.09 -7.15
C VAL A 74 -7.52 0.68 -6.70
N GLU A 75 -8.09 -0.36 -7.29
CA GLU A 75 -9.42 -0.87 -6.90
C GLU A 75 -9.39 -1.51 -5.50
N ALA A 76 -8.31 -2.23 -5.16
CA ALA A 76 -8.12 -2.76 -3.81
C ALA A 76 -8.06 -1.63 -2.75
N LEU A 77 -7.33 -0.54 -3.03
CA LEU A 77 -7.24 0.63 -2.14
C LEU A 77 -8.56 1.38 -2.03
N ARG A 78 -9.31 1.52 -3.14
CA ARG A 78 -10.67 2.09 -3.16
C ARG A 78 -11.68 1.28 -2.36
N TYR A 79 -11.44 -0.01 -2.15
CA TYR A 79 -12.25 -0.82 -1.25
C TYR A 79 -11.80 -0.70 0.20
N ILE A 80 -10.48 -0.80 0.45
CA ILE A 80 -9.93 -0.87 1.79
C ILE A 80 -10.05 0.46 2.52
N LEU A 81 -9.51 1.54 1.96
CA LEU A 81 -9.34 2.81 2.67
C LEU A 81 -10.67 3.46 3.11
N PRO A 82 -11.75 3.44 2.29
CA PRO A 82 -13.06 3.96 2.72
C PRO A 82 -13.74 3.13 3.82
N SER A 83 -13.31 1.88 3.98
CA SER A 83 -13.81 0.96 5.00
C SER A 83 -13.09 1.10 6.33
N LEU A 84 -12.12 2.00 6.46
CA LEU A 84 -11.33 2.22 7.66
C LEU A 84 -11.89 3.40 8.48
N PRO A 85 -11.98 3.29 9.82
CA PRO A 85 -12.46 4.38 10.67
C PRO A 85 -11.43 5.51 10.79
N ALA A 86 -11.89 6.72 11.06
CA ALA A 86 -11.05 7.92 11.14
C ALA A 86 -9.98 7.91 12.26
N ASN A 87 -10.15 7.10 13.31
CA ASN A 87 -9.28 7.06 14.49
C ASN A 87 -8.12 6.05 14.38
N LEU A 88 -7.72 5.67 13.17
CA LEU A 88 -6.60 4.75 12.98
C LEU A 88 -5.24 5.42 13.17
N PRO A 89 -4.19 4.61 13.48
CA PRO A 89 -2.81 5.05 13.36
C PRO A 89 -2.49 5.60 11.97
N PRO A 90 -1.42 6.38 11.83
CA PRO A 90 -0.97 6.88 10.53
C PRO A 90 -0.82 5.77 9.48
N ILE A 91 -1.28 6.04 8.25
CA ILE A 91 -1.20 5.12 7.11
C ILE A 91 -0.31 5.73 6.02
N ALA A 92 0.62 4.94 5.48
CA ALA A 92 1.40 5.31 4.30
C ALA A 92 1.24 4.26 3.21
N VAL A 93 1.01 4.69 1.97
CA VAL A 93 0.71 3.81 0.84
C VAL A 93 1.70 4.02 -0.29
N VAL A 94 2.29 2.94 -0.80
CA VAL A 94 2.92 2.91 -2.12
C VAL A 94 2.03 2.11 -3.06
N GLN A 95 1.50 2.80 -4.05
CA GLN A 95 0.92 2.19 -5.24
C GLN A 95 1.92 2.41 -6.38
N HIS A 96 2.29 1.36 -7.12
CA HIS A 96 2.98 1.54 -8.41
C HIS A 96 2.04 2.26 -9.36
N ILE A 97 2.29 3.55 -9.57
CA ILE A 97 1.44 4.42 -10.37
C ILE A 97 2.28 5.46 -11.10
N PRO A 98 1.94 5.82 -12.36
CA PRO A 98 2.62 6.91 -13.04
C PRO A 98 2.37 8.26 -12.34
N GLN A 99 3.35 9.16 -12.43
CA GLN A 99 3.37 10.47 -11.76
C GLN A 99 2.08 11.28 -11.89
N TYR A 100 1.43 11.25 -13.05
CA TYR A 100 0.25 12.07 -13.32
C TYR A 100 -1.04 11.55 -12.67
N PHE A 101 -1.06 10.34 -12.08
CA PHE A 101 -2.28 9.72 -11.57
C PHE A 101 -2.35 9.64 -10.04
N SER A 102 -1.24 9.69 -9.31
CA SER A 102 -1.22 9.53 -7.84
C SER A 102 -2.13 10.52 -7.13
N LYS A 103 -2.05 11.82 -7.47
CA LYS A 103 -2.92 12.86 -6.91
C LYS A 103 -4.41 12.61 -7.17
N ALA A 104 -4.76 12.21 -8.40
CA ALA A 104 -6.15 11.94 -8.77
C ALA A 104 -6.71 10.70 -8.06
N VAL A 105 -5.89 9.66 -7.87
CA VAL A 105 -6.28 8.48 -7.09
C VAL A 105 -6.49 8.84 -5.62
N ALA A 106 -5.56 9.58 -5.01
CA ALA A 106 -5.70 10.03 -3.63
C ALA A 106 -6.98 10.85 -3.41
N SER A 107 -7.27 11.81 -4.30
CA SER A 107 -8.48 12.63 -4.22
C SER A 107 -9.75 11.79 -4.28
N ARG A 108 -9.87 10.88 -5.27
CA ARG A 108 -11.07 10.05 -5.43
C ARG A 108 -11.32 9.14 -4.24
N ILE A 109 -10.27 8.59 -3.63
CA ILE A 109 -10.40 7.77 -2.42
C ILE A 109 -10.80 8.66 -1.23
N ASN A 110 -10.21 9.85 -1.11
CA ASN A 110 -10.55 10.79 -0.04
C ASN A 110 -12.03 11.17 -0.04
N ASP A 111 -12.62 11.41 -1.22
CA ASP A 111 -14.02 11.84 -1.36
C ASP A 111 -15.03 10.85 -0.76
N VAL A 112 -14.63 9.59 -0.58
CA VAL A 112 -15.47 8.51 -0.03
C VAL A 112 -14.93 7.94 1.29
N SER A 113 -13.83 8.48 1.84
CA SER A 113 -13.18 7.96 3.05
C SER A 113 -13.44 8.83 4.27
N GLU A 114 -13.49 8.22 5.46
CA GLU A 114 -13.51 8.94 6.74
C GLU A 114 -12.11 9.37 7.19
N ILE A 115 -11.08 8.62 6.81
CA ILE A 115 -9.67 9.01 6.96
C ILE A 115 -9.29 10.07 5.93
N ASN A 116 -8.36 10.96 6.29
CA ASN A 116 -7.85 11.98 5.38
C ASN A 116 -6.84 11.37 4.41
N VAL A 117 -7.23 11.13 3.16
CA VAL A 117 -6.38 10.53 2.13
C VAL A 117 -5.79 11.61 1.24
N ARG A 118 -4.46 11.67 1.13
CA ARG A 118 -3.77 12.68 0.32
C ARG A 118 -2.55 12.11 -0.37
N GLU A 119 -2.13 12.76 -1.45
CA GLU A 119 -0.78 12.56 -1.98
C GLU A 119 0.24 13.17 -1.02
N ALA A 120 1.27 12.41 -0.68
CA ALA A 120 2.33 12.81 0.23
C ALA A 120 3.14 14.00 -0.31
N LYS A 121 3.50 14.91 0.60
CA LYS A 121 4.52 15.95 0.37
C LYS A 121 5.80 15.65 1.15
N ASP A 122 6.94 16.09 0.63
CA ASP A 122 8.21 15.96 1.36
C ASP A 122 8.15 16.76 2.67
N ASN A 123 8.71 16.19 3.73
CA ASN A 123 8.68 16.72 5.10
C ASN A 123 7.29 16.84 5.73
N GLU A 124 6.25 16.23 5.14
CA GLU A 124 4.91 16.21 5.73
C GLU A 124 4.87 15.29 6.96
N VAL A 125 4.23 15.78 8.04
CA VAL A 125 3.98 14.98 9.24
C VAL A 125 2.81 14.04 8.99
N LEU A 126 3.09 12.75 9.18
CA LEU A 126 2.13 11.67 9.10
C LEU A 126 1.60 11.37 10.52
N SER A 127 0.34 11.73 10.75
CA SER A 127 -0.36 11.62 12.03
C SER A 127 -1.56 10.68 11.95
N SER A 128 -2.11 10.28 13.10
CA SER A 128 -3.35 9.48 13.17
C SER A 128 -4.49 10.07 12.34
N GLY A 129 -5.30 9.20 11.76
CA GLY A 129 -6.39 9.56 10.84
C GLY A 129 -5.95 10.05 9.47
N LYS A 130 -4.65 10.13 9.18
CA LYS A 130 -4.13 10.44 7.84
C LYS A 130 -3.66 9.19 7.11
N CYS A 131 -3.90 9.19 5.81
CA CYS A 131 -3.34 8.24 4.86
C CYS A 131 -2.63 8.98 3.73
N LEU A 132 -1.31 8.85 3.65
CA LEU A 132 -0.50 9.49 2.61
C LEU A 132 -0.08 8.49 1.54
N ILE A 133 -0.42 8.78 0.29
CA ILE A 133 -0.06 8.00 -0.89
C ILE A 133 1.19 8.60 -1.53
N ALA A 134 2.20 7.76 -1.78
CA ALA A 134 3.42 8.18 -2.46
C ALA A 134 3.11 8.80 -3.82
N PRO A 135 3.68 9.98 -4.14
CA PRO A 135 3.59 10.53 -5.49
C PRO A 135 4.34 9.63 -6.48
N GLY A 136 3.78 9.48 -7.69
CA GLY A 136 4.48 8.76 -8.75
C GLY A 136 5.82 9.42 -9.09
N ASP A 137 6.78 8.63 -9.54
CA ASP A 137 8.17 9.05 -9.78
C ASP A 137 8.95 9.53 -8.55
N SER A 138 8.46 9.35 -7.33
CA SER A 138 9.23 9.62 -6.10
C SER A 138 9.14 8.45 -5.15
N HIS A 139 10.27 7.97 -4.62
CA HIS A 139 10.21 7.00 -3.53
C HIS A 139 9.75 7.69 -2.25
N MET A 140 8.89 7.02 -1.49
CA MET A 140 8.44 7.50 -0.18
C MET A 140 9.09 6.64 0.90
N MET A 141 9.71 7.30 1.88
CA MET A 141 10.21 6.67 3.09
C MET A 141 9.67 7.42 4.31
N LEU A 142 9.70 6.76 5.46
CA LEU A 142 9.29 7.31 6.74
C LEU A 142 10.48 7.43 7.68
N ILE A 143 10.55 8.55 8.39
CA ILE A 143 11.51 8.78 9.46
C ILE A 143 10.74 9.08 10.75
N ARG A 144 11.26 8.61 11.90
CA ARG A 144 10.71 8.96 13.21
C ARG A 144 11.29 10.29 13.67
N LYS A 145 10.44 11.20 14.13
CA LYS A 145 10.79 12.48 14.75
C LYS A 145 10.02 12.62 16.06
N GLY A 146 10.69 12.28 17.17
CA GLY A 146 10.04 12.16 18.48
C GLY A 146 8.92 11.13 18.43
N ASP A 147 7.71 11.60 18.73
CA ASP A 147 6.48 10.79 18.74
C ASP A 147 5.68 10.86 17.44
N SER A 148 6.27 11.41 16.38
CA SER A 148 5.64 11.53 15.07
C SER A 148 6.44 10.87 13.96
N TYR A 149 5.76 10.53 12.87
CA TYR A 149 6.40 10.10 11.63
C TYR A 149 6.42 11.27 10.64
N GLN A 150 7.51 11.39 9.90
CA GLN A 150 7.63 12.36 8.82
C GLN A 150 7.93 11.63 7.51
N VAL A 151 7.25 12.06 6.45
CA VAL A 151 7.51 11.60 5.08
C VAL A 151 8.78 12.24 4.55
N ARG A 152 9.63 11.43 3.92
CA ARG A 152 10.70 11.90 3.04
C ARG A 152 10.50 11.33 1.64
N LEU A 153 10.58 12.22 0.65
CA LEU A 153 10.50 11.87 -0.77
C LEU A 153 11.89 11.87 -1.39
N LEU A 154 12.24 10.78 -2.06
CA LEU A 154 13.56 10.58 -2.66
C LEU A 154 13.44 10.42 -4.18
N LYS A 155 14.36 11.07 -4.90
CA LYS A 155 14.56 10.91 -6.35
C LYS A 155 15.72 9.98 -6.69
N THR A 156 15.95 8.96 -5.86
CA THR A 156 16.95 7.91 -6.11
C THR A 156 16.56 7.04 -7.32
N PRO A 157 17.50 6.28 -7.91
CA PRO A 157 17.20 5.37 -9.01
C PRO A 157 16.07 4.37 -8.66
N PRO A 158 15.26 3.93 -9.64
CA PRO A 158 14.19 2.97 -9.42
C PRO A 158 14.67 1.66 -8.78
N VAL A 159 13.83 1.08 -7.92
CA VAL A 159 14.03 -0.24 -7.31
C VAL A 159 12.98 -1.18 -7.88
N HIS A 160 13.38 -2.39 -8.30
CA HIS A 160 12.51 -3.32 -9.05
C HIS A 160 11.89 -2.69 -10.31
N HIS A 161 12.62 -1.78 -10.96
CA HIS A 161 12.15 -0.98 -12.10
C HIS A 161 10.97 -0.04 -11.80
N CYS A 162 10.67 0.20 -10.53
CA CYS A 162 9.55 1.02 -10.07
C CYS A 162 10.03 2.21 -9.25
N ARG A 163 9.33 3.34 -9.38
CA ARG A 163 9.45 4.52 -8.52
C ARG A 163 8.08 5.20 -8.45
N PRO A 164 7.36 5.13 -7.32
CA PRO A 164 7.75 4.61 -6.00
C PRO A 164 7.95 3.09 -5.94
N ALA A 165 8.67 2.63 -4.91
CA ALA A 165 8.91 1.21 -4.63
C ALA A 165 8.45 0.89 -3.20
N VAL A 166 7.77 -0.24 -3.03
CA VAL A 166 7.16 -0.69 -1.77
C VAL A 166 8.24 -1.07 -0.76
N ASP A 167 9.31 -1.75 -1.20
CA ASP A 167 10.41 -2.15 -0.33
C ASP A 167 11.05 -0.97 0.39
N ILE A 168 11.14 0.20 -0.24
CA ILE A 168 11.70 1.41 0.40
C ILE A 168 10.81 1.90 1.53
N LEU A 169 9.50 2.00 1.28
CA LEU A 169 8.54 2.37 2.31
C LEU A 169 8.61 1.38 3.48
N PHE A 170 8.49 0.09 3.19
CA PHE A 170 8.40 -0.95 4.22
C PHE A 170 9.67 -1.06 5.06
N ARG A 171 10.86 -0.99 4.44
CA ARG A 171 12.14 -0.98 5.18
C ARG A 171 12.30 0.25 6.07
N SER A 172 11.92 1.42 5.56
CA SER A 172 12.00 2.64 6.37
C SER A 172 11.00 2.61 7.55
N ALA A 173 9.81 2.04 7.34
CA ALA A 173 8.82 1.84 8.38
C ALA A 173 9.30 0.85 9.45
N SER A 174 9.92 -0.27 9.05
CA SER A 174 10.51 -1.22 10.02
C SER A 174 11.60 -0.57 10.86
N THR A 175 12.41 0.33 10.30
CA THR A 175 13.41 1.09 11.06
C THR A 175 12.78 2.15 11.97
N ALA A 176 11.75 2.85 11.49
CA ALA A 176 11.12 3.95 12.22
C ALA A 176 10.20 3.50 13.36
N ALA A 177 9.45 2.41 13.17
CA ALA A 177 8.42 1.95 14.08
C ALA A 177 8.67 0.53 14.63
N GLY A 178 9.62 -0.23 14.09
CA GLY A 178 9.96 -1.56 14.60
C GLY A 178 8.75 -2.49 14.71
N ALA A 179 8.56 -3.07 15.90
CA ALA A 179 7.45 -3.95 16.25
C ALA A 179 6.07 -3.29 16.18
N HIS A 180 6.01 -1.95 16.11
CA HIS A 180 4.77 -1.21 15.98
C HIS A 180 4.29 -1.04 14.52
N THR A 181 5.01 -1.66 13.57
CA THR A 181 4.66 -1.61 12.14
C THR A 181 3.70 -2.72 11.75
N LEU A 182 2.63 -2.37 11.04
CA LEU A 182 1.79 -3.28 10.27
C LEU A 182 2.03 -3.09 8.77
N GLY A 183 2.63 -4.07 8.12
CA GLY A 183 2.77 -4.12 6.66
C GLY A 183 1.61 -4.86 6.00
N VAL A 184 1.05 -4.29 4.94
CA VAL A 184 -0.03 -4.90 4.14
C VAL A 184 0.37 -4.93 2.67
N LEU A 185 0.53 -6.11 2.08
CA LEU A 185 0.91 -6.27 0.68
C LEU A 185 -0.27 -6.77 -0.16
N LEU A 186 -0.68 -5.97 -1.14
CA LEU A 186 -1.84 -6.23 -1.98
C LEU A 186 -1.43 -6.77 -3.36
N THR A 187 -2.44 -7.06 -4.19
CA THR A 187 -2.32 -7.48 -5.59
C THR A 187 -1.27 -6.66 -6.36
N GLY A 188 -0.53 -7.36 -7.22
CA GLY A 188 0.51 -6.76 -8.02
C GLY A 188 1.43 -7.77 -8.68
N MET A 189 2.06 -7.36 -9.78
CA MET A 189 3.09 -8.16 -10.45
C MET A 189 4.47 -7.93 -9.81
N GLY A 190 5.32 -8.96 -9.85
CA GLY A 190 6.71 -8.86 -9.39
C GLY A 190 6.87 -9.26 -7.92
N SER A 191 7.94 -8.75 -7.29
CA SER A 191 8.36 -9.13 -5.93
C SER A 191 8.54 -7.93 -5.00
N ASP A 192 8.27 -6.71 -5.46
CA ASP A 192 8.44 -5.51 -4.64
C ASP A 192 7.51 -5.56 -3.42
N GLY A 193 8.05 -5.18 -2.26
CA GLY A 193 7.39 -5.27 -0.95
C GLY A 193 7.66 -6.57 -0.21
N ALA A 194 8.06 -7.66 -0.88
CA ALA A 194 8.32 -8.93 -0.20
C ALA A 194 9.54 -8.86 0.73
N ARG A 195 10.62 -8.19 0.32
CA ARG A 195 11.79 -7.96 1.17
C ARG A 195 11.55 -6.86 2.21
N GLY A 196 10.66 -5.93 1.92
CA GLY A 196 10.12 -4.97 2.87
C GLY A 196 9.35 -5.64 4.01
N LEU A 197 8.44 -6.57 3.69
CA LEU A 197 7.73 -7.36 4.70
C LEU A 197 8.69 -8.22 5.52
N GLN A 198 9.72 -8.80 4.89
CA GLN A 198 10.79 -9.49 5.60
C GLN A 198 11.44 -8.60 6.67
N ALA A 199 11.75 -7.34 6.32
CA ALA A 199 12.34 -6.39 7.26
C ALA A 199 11.37 -6.02 8.40
N ILE A 200 10.08 -5.83 8.10
CA ILE A 200 9.04 -5.60 9.11
C ILE A 200 8.97 -6.78 10.09
N LYS A 201 8.92 -8.01 9.58
CA LYS A 201 8.87 -9.22 10.40
C LYS A 201 10.12 -9.39 11.26
N GLN A 202 11.30 -9.13 10.71
CA GLN A 202 12.57 -9.16 11.45
C GLN A 202 12.62 -8.11 12.57
N ALA A 203 11.94 -6.98 12.40
CA ALA A 203 11.82 -5.94 13.42
C ALA A 203 10.70 -6.23 14.45
N GLY A 204 10.03 -7.39 14.37
CA GLY A 204 8.94 -7.79 15.27
C GLY A 204 7.57 -7.24 14.89
N GLY A 205 7.44 -6.61 13.71
CA GLY A 205 6.16 -6.10 13.21
C GLY A 205 5.29 -7.20 12.62
N TYR A 206 4.08 -6.82 12.21
CA TYR A 206 3.07 -7.73 11.64
C TYR A 206 2.92 -7.53 10.15
N SER A 207 2.59 -8.62 9.45
CA SER A 207 2.52 -8.67 7.99
C SER A 207 1.24 -9.36 7.51
N LEU A 208 0.46 -8.65 6.70
CA LEU A 208 -0.73 -9.18 6.03
C LEU A 208 -0.49 -9.17 4.52
N ALA A 209 -1.01 -10.17 3.81
CA ALA A 209 -0.99 -10.18 2.36
C ALA A 209 -2.36 -10.53 1.78
N GLN A 210 -2.71 -9.94 0.65
CA GLN A 210 -3.92 -10.31 -0.08
C GLN A 210 -3.80 -11.74 -0.61
N ASN A 211 -4.84 -12.55 -0.39
CA ASN A 211 -4.86 -13.94 -0.84
C ASN A 211 -4.93 -14.05 -2.36
N GLU A 212 -4.58 -15.22 -2.88
CA GLU A 212 -4.60 -15.50 -4.31
C GLU A 212 -5.99 -15.34 -4.94
N ALA A 213 -7.03 -15.78 -4.23
CA ALA A 213 -8.41 -15.81 -4.74
C ALA A 213 -8.93 -14.41 -5.10
N SER A 214 -8.58 -13.38 -4.32
CA SER A 214 -9.04 -12.01 -4.52
C SER A 214 -8.06 -11.12 -5.30
N CYS A 215 -6.81 -11.55 -5.52
CA CYS A 215 -5.83 -10.79 -6.28
C CYS A 215 -6.18 -10.72 -7.77
N VAL A 216 -6.04 -9.55 -8.39
CA VAL A 216 -6.04 -9.40 -9.85
C VAL A 216 -4.79 -10.06 -10.42
N VAL A 217 -3.62 -9.77 -9.83
CA VAL A 217 -2.35 -10.43 -10.14
C VAL A 217 -1.71 -10.90 -8.84
N TYR A 218 -1.60 -12.22 -8.66
CA TYR A 218 -0.98 -12.83 -7.49
C TYR A 218 0.54 -12.98 -7.68
N GLY A 219 1.24 -11.84 -7.80
CA GLY A 219 2.70 -11.78 -7.92
C GLY A 219 3.36 -11.38 -6.61
N MET A 220 3.19 -10.11 -6.22
CA MET A 220 3.81 -9.54 -5.01
C MET A 220 3.41 -10.30 -3.73
N PRO A 221 2.10 -10.58 -3.47
CA PRO A 221 1.71 -11.38 -2.31
C PRO A 221 2.28 -12.81 -2.35
N ARG A 222 2.31 -13.43 -3.54
CA ARG A 222 2.85 -14.79 -3.73
C ARG A 222 4.31 -14.89 -3.29
N VAL A 223 5.15 -13.96 -3.76
CA VAL A 223 6.57 -13.95 -3.40
C VAL A 223 6.76 -13.72 -1.90
N ALA A 224 5.97 -12.86 -1.28
CA ALA A 224 6.03 -12.68 0.18
C ALA A 224 5.62 -13.94 0.95
N THR A 225 4.58 -14.64 0.50
CA THR A 225 4.16 -15.93 1.09
C THR A 225 5.23 -17.01 0.90
N GLU A 226 5.82 -17.14 -0.29
CA GLU A 226 6.91 -18.07 -0.58
C GLU A 226 8.16 -17.81 0.28
N LEU A 227 8.43 -16.55 0.65
CA LEU A 227 9.49 -16.18 1.59
C LEU A 227 9.18 -16.48 3.07
N GLY A 228 7.95 -16.90 3.40
CA GLY A 228 7.53 -17.16 4.79
C GLY A 228 7.35 -15.90 5.64
N VAL A 229 7.21 -14.72 5.01
CA VAL A 229 7.18 -13.42 5.69
C VAL A 229 5.78 -12.82 5.79
N VAL A 230 4.74 -13.62 5.57
CA VAL A 230 3.33 -13.24 5.71
C VAL A 230 2.75 -13.95 6.92
N ASP A 231 2.20 -13.19 7.87
CA ASP A 231 1.56 -13.78 9.05
C ASP A 231 0.13 -14.24 8.75
N GLN A 232 -0.58 -13.52 7.88
CA GLN A 232 -1.91 -13.92 7.42
C GLN A 232 -2.14 -13.58 5.95
N SER A 233 -2.59 -14.57 5.17
CA SER A 233 -3.12 -14.39 3.82
C SER A 233 -4.64 -14.17 3.88
N ILE A 234 -5.10 -12.97 3.52
CA ILE A 234 -6.46 -12.50 3.79
C ILE A 234 -7.19 -12.16 2.49
N ASP A 235 -8.47 -12.50 2.40
CA ASP A 235 -9.32 -12.06 1.28
C ASP A 235 -9.47 -10.53 1.28
N LEU A 236 -9.44 -9.89 0.11
CA LEU A 236 -9.59 -8.44 -0.03
C LEU A 236 -10.73 -7.87 0.83
N GLN A 237 -11.87 -8.56 0.84
CA GLN A 237 -13.05 -8.08 1.58
C GLN A 237 -12.86 -8.05 3.09
N ALA A 238 -11.99 -8.93 3.61
CA ALA A 238 -11.68 -9.06 5.02
C ALA A 238 -10.46 -8.23 5.46
N ILE A 239 -9.68 -7.65 4.53
CA ILE A 239 -8.47 -6.86 4.86
C ILE A 239 -8.78 -5.70 5.82
N PRO A 240 -9.84 -4.87 5.65
CA PRO A 240 -10.12 -3.79 6.59
C PRO A 240 -10.27 -4.28 8.03
N ARG A 241 -11.04 -5.35 8.24
CA ARG A 241 -11.23 -5.97 9.56
C ARG A 241 -9.94 -6.60 10.08
N ALA A 242 -9.15 -7.23 9.21
CA ALA A 242 -7.88 -7.82 9.59
C ALA A 242 -6.85 -6.77 10.04
N ILE A 243 -6.79 -5.61 9.38
CA ILE A 243 -5.98 -4.46 9.82
C ILE A 243 -6.35 -4.09 11.25
N ILE A 244 -7.63 -3.85 11.51
CA ILE A 244 -8.09 -3.39 12.84
C ILE A 244 -7.81 -4.44 13.91
N ASN A 245 -8.11 -5.72 13.64
CA ASN A 245 -7.83 -6.81 14.59
C ASN A 245 -6.33 -6.98 14.86
N THR A 246 -5.47 -6.72 13.86
CA THR A 246 -4.03 -6.84 14.02
C THR A 246 -3.47 -5.71 14.86
N LEU A 247 -3.99 -4.48 14.70
CA LEU A 247 -3.60 -3.34 15.53
C LEU A 247 -3.87 -3.55 17.02
N GLN A 248 -4.86 -4.38 17.40
CA GLN A 248 -5.11 -4.74 18.80
C GLN A 248 -4.02 -5.64 19.40
N LYS A 249 -3.27 -6.36 18.56
CA LYS A 249 -2.15 -7.23 18.97
C LYS A 249 -0.82 -6.49 19.04
N ILE A 250 -0.72 -5.34 18.39
CA ILE A 250 0.50 -4.52 18.40
C ILE A 250 0.61 -3.82 19.76
N PRO A 251 1.74 -3.93 20.48
CA PRO A 251 1.91 -3.23 21.74
C PRO A 251 1.75 -1.72 21.54
N SER A 252 1.18 -1.06 22.55
CA SER A 252 1.15 0.39 22.65
C SER A 252 2.54 0.93 22.90
#